data_AF-A0A924FF54-F1
#
_entry.id   AF-A0A924FF54-F1
#
_cell.length_a   1.000
_cell.length_b   1.000
_cell.length_c   1.000
_cell.angle_alpha   90.00
_cell.angle_beta   90.00
_cell.angle_gamma   90.00
#
_symmetry.space_group_name_H-M   'P 1'
#
loop_
_entity.id
_entity.type
_entity.pdbx_description
1 polymer ?
#
loop_
_entity_poly.entity_id
_entity_poly.type
_entity_poly.pdbx_seq_one_letter_code
_entity_poly.pdbx_strand_id
1 'polypeptide(L)'
;MPTARTMYRKELARCREHFERVDLQQERGYMMKFTTFSANVENVVPQIPRASHENLFRQVMQHEIYATFDQQCLSAGELVRLNGTSHLPEANQPAIYCTYHLGSYRLLTSMLFRRGVDCVLMVGSSMNRNQGDDMTRHIEGLRQQYGYTNVFRVVEAGSPTAALTVLRELKAGRSLIVYVDGSPESAPQPGEESQYLSVQLGNRRILTRKGVAYLSHAAGVPLVPVVSYREPDLTNVLRFQRAIRPIKKSDREMYCHEAMQQLYDALWPYLLRYPEQWSGWNHIHSFLEPEKPRSGLGRQLTKPAFNADRYALCDMEQAPILFDRRLYQTYEITDDLRDLLLNLNNVESVENEVGQDLFDELVELEVLY
;
A
#
# COMPACT_ATOMS: atom_id res chain seq x y z
N MET A 1 -25.29 29.29 -10.52
CA MET A 1 -24.08 29.03 -9.69
C MET A 1 -23.59 27.61 -9.99
N PRO A 2 -22.27 27.35 -9.98
CA PRO A 2 -21.76 25.99 -10.20
C PRO A 2 -22.18 25.04 -9.07
N THR A 3 -22.49 23.78 -9.40
CA THR A 3 -22.84 22.76 -8.40
C THR A 3 -21.62 22.36 -7.56
N ALA A 4 -21.82 21.80 -6.37
CA ALA A 4 -20.73 21.28 -5.53
C ALA A 4 -19.82 20.30 -6.29
N ARG A 5 -20.41 19.41 -7.09
CA ARG A 5 -19.67 18.48 -7.98
C ARG A 5 -18.81 19.21 -9.02
N THR A 6 -19.30 20.33 -9.56
CA THR A 6 -18.55 21.13 -10.56
C THR A 6 -17.37 21.83 -9.91
N MET A 7 -17.56 22.41 -8.72
CA MET A 7 -16.48 23.07 -7.97
C MET A 7 -15.41 22.06 -7.54
N TYR A 8 -15.84 20.91 -7.02
CA TYR A 8 -14.94 19.82 -6.64
C TYR A 8 -14.06 19.35 -7.81
N ARG A 9 -14.65 19.11 -8.99
CA ARG A 9 -13.90 18.74 -10.20
C ARG A 9 -12.91 19.81 -10.64
N LYS A 10 -13.27 21.09 -10.50
CA LYS A 10 -12.38 22.21 -10.83
C LYS A 10 -11.16 22.24 -9.92
N GLU A 11 -11.32 21.97 -8.63
CA GLU A 11 -10.17 21.90 -7.72
C GLU A 11 -9.29 20.68 -7.98
N LEU A 12 -9.85 19.51 -8.29
CA LEU A 12 -9.04 18.35 -8.71
C LEU A 12 -8.22 18.63 -9.98
N ALA A 13 -8.80 19.37 -10.93
CA ALA A 13 -8.08 19.81 -12.13
C ALA A 13 -6.92 20.73 -11.76
N ARG A 14 -7.11 21.66 -10.82
CA ARG A 14 -6.03 22.53 -10.30
C ARG A 14 -4.93 21.74 -9.60
N CYS A 15 -5.28 20.76 -8.78
CA CYS A 15 -4.30 19.86 -8.15
C CYS A 15 -3.46 19.14 -9.22
N ARG A 16 -4.09 18.68 -10.30
CA ARG A 16 -3.40 18.04 -11.42
C ARG A 16 -2.45 19.00 -12.14
N GLU A 17 -2.93 20.18 -12.51
CA GLU A 17 -2.11 21.21 -13.18
C GLU A 17 -0.90 21.62 -12.32
N HIS A 18 -1.05 21.64 -11.00
CA HIS A 18 0.06 21.92 -10.10
C HIS A 18 1.06 20.77 -10.07
N PHE A 19 0.59 19.52 -9.95
CA PHE A 19 1.43 18.33 -9.98
C PHE A 19 2.21 18.19 -11.29
N GLU A 20 1.59 18.48 -12.43
CA GLU A 20 2.24 18.40 -13.75
C GLU A 20 3.42 19.39 -13.92
N ARG A 21 3.51 20.43 -13.07
CA ARG A 21 4.64 21.39 -13.06
C ARG A 21 5.81 20.92 -12.20
N VAL A 22 5.64 19.88 -11.39
CA VAL A 22 6.70 19.35 -10.54
C VAL A 22 7.64 18.48 -11.38
N ASP A 23 8.93 18.82 -11.36
CA ASP A 23 9.97 17.96 -11.93
C ASP A 23 10.36 16.89 -10.92
N LEU A 24 9.67 15.75 -10.99
CA LEU A 24 9.87 14.63 -10.08
C LEU A 24 11.30 14.07 -10.13
N GLN A 25 12.01 14.20 -11.26
CA GLN A 25 13.37 13.66 -11.39
C GLN A 25 14.38 14.45 -10.53
N GLN A 26 14.06 15.69 -10.16
CA GLN A 26 14.87 16.52 -9.28
C GLN A 26 14.57 16.27 -7.79
N GLU A 27 13.52 15.50 -7.46
CA GLU A 27 13.19 15.19 -6.08
C GLU A 27 14.22 14.24 -5.45
N ARG A 28 14.66 14.57 -4.22
CA ARG A 28 15.64 13.76 -3.51
C ARG A 28 15.14 12.33 -3.33
N GLY A 29 15.95 11.36 -3.76
CA GLY A 29 15.65 9.94 -3.67
C GLY A 29 14.60 9.45 -4.69
N TYR A 30 14.24 10.26 -5.70
CA TYR A 30 13.31 9.86 -6.76
C TYR A 30 13.72 8.53 -7.39
N MET A 31 14.98 8.39 -7.81
CA MET A 31 15.47 7.19 -8.49
C MET A 31 15.26 5.93 -7.63
N MET A 32 15.56 6.01 -6.33
CA MET A 32 15.36 4.90 -5.40
C MET A 32 13.88 4.55 -5.22
N LYS A 33 13.03 5.58 -5.05
CA LYS A 33 11.58 5.40 -4.89
C LYS A 33 10.98 4.77 -6.15
N PHE A 34 11.32 5.31 -7.33
CA PHE A 34 10.85 4.77 -8.60
C PHE A 34 11.36 3.34 -8.84
N THR A 35 12.62 3.06 -8.54
CA THR A 35 13.20 1.72 -8.74
C THR A 35 12.53 0.70 -7.81
N THR A 36 12.33 1.04 -6.54
CA THR A 36 11.60 0.21 -5.57
C THR A 36 10.14 0.02 -6.01
N PHE A 37 9.47 1.08 -6.47
CA PHE A 37 8.12 1.02 -7.02
C PHE A 37 8.05 0.07 -8.23
N SER A 38 8.97 0.21 -9.19
CA SER A 38 9.05 -0.62 -10.39
C SER A 38 9.24 -2.09 -10.03
N ALA A 39 10.11 -2.38 -9.06
CA ALA A 39 10.30 -3.72 -8.51
C ALA A 39 9.00 -4.25 -7.89
N ASN A 40 8.29 -3.45 -7.10
CA ASN A 40 7.01 -3.85 -6.50
C ASN A 40 5.96 -4.25 -7.54
N VAL A 41 5.81 -3.44 -8.60
CA VAL A 41 4.87 -3.72 -9.68
C VAL A 41 5.27 -5.02 -10.40
N GLU A 42 6.54 -5.16 -10.76
CA GLU A 42 7.05 -6.33 -11.48
C GLU A 42 6.89 -7.64 -10.69
N ASN A 43 7.19 -7.61 -9.39
CA ASN A 43 7.09 -8.80 -8.55
C ASN A 43 5.64 -9.20 -8.26
N VAL A 44 4.74 -8.23 -8.03
CA VAL A 44 3.35 -8.52 -7.63
C VAL A 44 2.42 -8.70 -8.83
N VAL A 45 2.60 -7.89 -9.89
CA VAL A 45 1.77 -7.84 -11.10
C VAL A 45 2.67 -7.76 -12.36
N PRO A 46 3.45 -8.82 -12.68
CA PRO A 46 4.36 -8.81 -13.83
C PRO A 46 3.69 -8.64 -15.19
N GLN A 47 2.35 -8.69 -15.25
CA GLN A 47 1.59 -8.41 -16.45
C GLN A 47 1.60 -6.93 -16.84
N ILE A 48 1.93 -6.02 -15.91
CA ILE A 48 2.14 -4.61 -16.21
C ILE A 48 3.56 -4.45 -16.80
N PRO A 49 3.70 -3.98 -18.05
CA PRO A 49 5.02 -3.85 -18.67
C PRO A 49 5.87 -2.78 -17.99
N ARG A 50 7.18 -3.04 -17.84
CA ARG A 50 8.13 -2.08 -17.23
C ARG A 50 8.13 -0.71 -17.91
N ALA A 51 7.95 -0.67 -19.22
CA ALA A 51 7.84 0.59 -19.98
C ALA A 51 6.71 1.51 -19.50
N SER A 52 5.69 0.97 -18.81
CA SER A 52 4.57 1.73 -18.25
C SER A 52 4.81 2.20 -16.81
N HIS A 53 5.86 1.71 -16.14
CA HIS A 53 6.04 1.93 -14.69
C HIS A 53 6.26 3.38 -14.34
N GLU A 54 7.00 4.15 -15.14
CA GLU A 54 7.25 5.57 -14.85
C GLU A 54 5.94 6.37 -14.86
N ASN A 55 5.12 6.19 -15.90
CA ASN A 55 3.80 6.82 -15.98
C ASN A 55 2.90 6.37 -14.82
N LEU A 56 2.91 5.08 -14.48
CA LEU A 56 2.14 4.54 -13.37
C LEU A 56 2.56 5.16 -12.03
N PHE A 57 3.86 5.29 -11.78
CA PHE A 57 4.41 5.92 -10.58
C PHE A 57 3.96 7.38 -10.44
N ARG A 58 3.99 8.14 -11.54
CA ARG A 58 3.47 9.52 -11.58
C ARG A 58 1.98 9.57 -11.23
N GLN A 59 1.19 8.64 -11.76
CA GLN A 59 -0.24 8.58 -11.48
C GLN A 59 -0.51 8.23 -10.00
N VAL A 60 0.26 7.32 -9.39
CA VAL A 60 0.16 7.01 -7.95
C VAL A 60 0.35 8.26 -7.09
N MET A 61 1.40 9.04 -7.34
CA MET A 61 1.64 10.30 -6.62
C MET A 61 0.52 11.31 -6.85
N GLN A 62 -0.01 11.42 -8.07
CA GLN A 62 -1.17 12.28 -8.36
C GLN A 62 -2.42 11.84 -7.58
N HIS A 63 -2.67 10.52 -7.47
CA HIS A 63 -3.79 9.98 -6.72
C HIS A 63 -3.64 10.17 -5.21
N GLU A 64 -2.42 10.20 -4.66
CA GLU A 64 -2.16 10.57 -3.27
C GLU A 64 -2.51 12.04 -2.98
N ILE A 65 -2.22 12.95 -3.92
CA ILE A 65 -2.63 14.36 -3.83
C ILE A 65 -4.16 14.46 -3.81
N TYR A 66 -4.85 13.71 -4.67
CA TYR A 66 -6.31 13.67 -4.69
C TYR A 66 -6.90 13.12 -3.39
N ALA A 67 -6.34 12.03 -2.84
CA ALA A 67 -6.79 11.46 -1.58
C ALA A 67 -6.61 12.43 -0.41
N THR A 68 -5.54 13.22 -0.42
CA THR A 68 -5.27 14.27 0.58
C THR A 68 -6.28 15.41 0.45
N PHE A 69 -6.50 15.92 -0.77
CA PHE A 69 -7.50 16.96 -1.02
C PHE A 69 -8.91 16.53 -0.59
N ASP A 70 -9.30 15.29 -0.90
CA ASP A 70 -10.60 14.75 -0.57
C ASP A 70 -10.87 14.68 0.93
N GLN A 71 -9.84 14.37 1.73
CA GLN A 71 -9.94 14.42 3.18
C GLN A 71 -10.14 15.85 3.68
N GLN A 72 -9.50 16.85 3.07
CA GLN A 72 -9.64 18.25 3.50
C GLN A 72 -10.98 18.86 3.06
N CYS A 73 -11.60 18.31 2.01
CA CYS A 73 -12.86 18.78 1.47
C CYS A 73 -14.05 18.19 2.25
N LEU A 74 -14.61 18.95 3.20
CA LEU A 74 -15.73 18.49 4.03
C LEU A 74 -16.90 17.92 3.21
N SER A 75 -17.24 18.52 2.06
CA SER A 75 -18.33 18.08 1.18
C SER A 75 -18.00 16.88 0.28
N ALA A 76 -16.74 16.45 0.18
CA ALA A 76 -16.35 15.33 -0.68
C ALA A 76 -17.08 14.03 -0.29
N GLY A 77 -17.36 13.82 1.00
CA GLY A 77 -18.14 12.69 1.49
C GLY A 77 -19.58 12.61 0.95
N GLU A 78 -20.17 13.74 0.54
CA GLU A 78 -21.51 13.81 -0.06
C GLU A 78 -21.51 13.42 -1.54
N LEU A 79 -20.34 13.51 -2.18
CA LEU A 79 -20.16 13.21 -3.60
C LEU A 79 -19.78 11.74 -3.84
N VAL A 80 -19.60 10.96 -2.77
CA VAL A 80 -19.24 9.55 -2.86
C VAL A 80 -20.41 8.73 -3.38
N ARG A 81 -20.17 7.97 -4.44
CA ARG A 81 -21.10 6.94 -4.90
C ARG A 81 -20.90 5.67 -4.08
N LEU A 82 -21.98 5.15 -3.51
CA LEU A 82 -21.96 3.87 -2.82
C LEU A 82 -22.34 2.74 -3.77
N ASN A 83 -21.59 1.65 -3.73
CA ASN A 83 -21.85 0.44 -4.50
C ASN A 83 -21.64 -0.79 -3.60
N GLY A 84 -22.18 -1.95 -3.97
CA GLY A 84 -21.96 -3.19 -3.22
C GLY A 84 -23.21 -4.01 -2.97
N THR A 85 -22.99 -5.22 -2.47
CA THR A 85 -24.05 -6.22 -2.21
C THR A 85 -24.38 -6.35 -0.73
N SER A 86 -23.59 -5.77 0.17
CA SER A 86 -23.88 -5.75 1.61
C SER A 86 -24.81 -4.60 1.97
N HIS A 87 -25.64 -4.81 2.99
CA HIS A 87 -26.47 -3.76 3.57
C HIS A 87 -25.60 -2.57 3.93
N LEU A 88 -26.09 -1.39 3.60
CA LEU A 88 -25.46 -0.13 3.99
C LEU A 88 -25.22 -0.14 5.51
N PRO A 89 -24.13 0.48 5.99
CA PRO A 89 -23.82 0.56 7.40
C PRO A 89 -25.02 1.14 8.18
N GLU A 90 -25.52 0.38 9.14
CA GLU A 90 -26.56 0.82 10.09
C GLU A 90 -25.91 1.20 11.41
N ALA A 91 -26.37 2.29 12.04
CA ALA A 91 -25.77 2.85 13.26
C ALA A 91 -25.69 1.84 14.44
N ASN A 92 -26.56 0.83 14.48
CA ASN A 92 -26.68 -0.11 15.60
C ASN A 92 -26.05 -1.49 15.34
N GLN A 93 -25.36 -1.69 14.21
CA GLN A 93 -24.73 -2.97 13.89
C GLN A 93 -23.20 -2.79 13.79
N PRO A 94 -22.45 -3.02 14.89
CA PRO A 94 -21.00 -2.85 14.86
C PRO A 94 -20.35 -3.80 13.85
N ALA A 95 -19.46 -3.25 13.04
CA ALA A 95 -18.63 -3.99 12.11
C ALA A 95 -17.20 -3.48 12.16
N ILE A 96 -16.28 -4.30 11.66
CA ILE A 96 -14.92 -3.86 11.39
C ILE A 96 -14.84 -3.60 9.88
N TYR A 97 -14.81 -2.33 9.49
CA TYR A 97 -14.64 -1.91 8.11
C TYR A 97 -13.15 -1.96 7.75
N CYS A 98 -12.81 -2.95 6.94
CA CYS A 98 -11.46 -3.18 6.45
C CYS A 98 -11.31 -2.48 5.09
N THR A 99 -10.48 -1.45 5.04
CA THR A 99 -10.19 -0.71 3.81
C THR A 99 -8.71 -0.80 3.48
N TYR A 100 -8.35 -0.28 2.31
CA TYR A 100 -7.00 -0.31 1.75
C TYR A 100 -6.60 1.10 1.37
N HIS A 101 -5.32 1.35 1.19
CA HIS A 101 -4.80 2.62 0.68
C HIS A 101 -5.03 2.75 -0.84
N LEU A 102 -6.23 2.42 -1.32
CA LEU A 102 -6.67 2.51 -2.71
C LEU A 102 -7.64 3.68 -2.87
N GLY A 103 -7.43 4.53 -3.87
CA GLY A 103 -8.29 5.67 -4.16
C GLY A 103 -8.41 6.63 -2.97
N SER A 104 -9.56 7.28 -2.81
CA SER A 104 -9.81 8.20 -1.69
C SER A 104 -10.36 7.46 -0.46
N TYR A 105 -9.59 6.51 0.05
CA TYR A 105 -9.99 5.59 1.11
C TYR A 105 -10.45 6.27 2.41
N ARG A 106 -9.90 7.44 2.73
CA ARG A 106 -10.24 8.21 3.93
C ARG A 106 -11.67 8.73 3.94
N LEU A 107 -12.32 8.81 2.76
CA LEU A 107 -13.73 9.17 2.65
C LEU A 107 -14.67 8.15 3.30
N LEU A 108 -14.22 6.91 3.52
CA LEU A 108 -14.99 5.91 4.28
C LEU A 108 -15.35 6.44 5.67
N THR A 109 -14.38 7.00 6.39
CA THR A 109 -14.59 7.56 7.72
C THR A 109 -15.60 8.69 7.69
N SER A 110 -15.46 9.62 6.74
CA SER A 110 -16.41 10.73 6.56
C SER A 110 -17.83 10.23 6.28
N MET A 111 -17.97 9.23 5.41
CA MET A 111 -19.27 8.69 5.01
C MET A 111 -19.96 7.95 6.17
N LEU A 112 -19.22 7.11 6.90
CA LEU A 112 -19.74 6.42 8.09
C LEU A 112 -20.17 7.43 9.18
N PHE A 113 -19.33 8.43 9.44
CA PHE A 113 -19.61 9.46 10.44
C PHE A 113 -20.88 10.25 10.09
N ARG A 114 -21.04 10.65 8.82
CA ARG A 114 -22.25 11.35 8.32
C ARG A 114 -23.53 10.52 8.42
N ARG A 115 -23.41 9.19 8.53
CA ARG A 115 -24.54 8.28 8.73
C ARG A 115 -24.83 7.99 10.20
N GLY A 116 -24.19 8.70 11.11
CA GLY A 116 -24.40 8.54 12.54
C GLY A 116 -23.78 7.26 13.11
N VAL A 117 -22.81 6.65 12.41
CA VAL A 117 -22.09 5.48 12.92
C VAL A 117 -21.04 5.97 13.93
N ASP A 118 -21.03 5.40 15.12
CA ASP A 118 -19.93 5.58 16.07
C ASP A 118 -18.70 4.81 15.57
N CYS A 119 -17.59 5.51 15.36
CA CYS A 119 -16.40 4.93 14.73
C CYS A 119 -15.15 5.09 15.59
N VAL A 120 -14.37 4.02 15.63
CA VAL A 120 -12.98 4.01 16.06
C VAL A 120 -12.09 3.85 14.83
N LEU A 121 -11.16 4.76 14.60
CA LEU A 121 -10.14 4.62 13.57
C LEU A 121 -8.85 4.08 14.19
N MET A 122 -8.36 2.97 13.67
CA MET A 122 -7.02 2.48 14.00
C MET A 122 -5.99 3.08 13.04
N VAL A 123 -4.95 3.74 13.57
CA VAL A 123 -3.87 4.35 12.79
C VAL A 123 -2.52 3.76 13.19
N GLY A 124 -1.54 3.71 12.26
CA GLY A 124 -0.16 3.33 12.58
C GLY A 124 0.51 4.29 13.58
N SER A 125 1.68 3.91 14.10
CA SER A 125 2.42 4.71 15.09
C SER A 125 3.04 5.99 14.51
N SER A 126 3.49 6.89 15.41
CA SER A 126 4.27 8.14 15.24
C SER A 126 4.24 8.88 13.89
N MET A 127 4.73 8.31 12.78
CA MET A 127 4.68 8.92 11.44
C MET A 127 3.25 9.09 10.90
N ASN A 128 2.31 8.25 11.33
CA ASN A 128 0.89 8.34 10.97
C ASN A 128 0.04 9.16 11.97
N ARG A 129 0.63 9.77 13.00
CA ARG A 129 -0.09 10.68 13.91
C ARG A 129 -0.73 11.84 13.18
N ASN A 130 -0.03 12.40 12.19
CA ASN A 130 -0.59 13.43 11.32
C ASN A 130 -1.87 12.95 10.62
N GLN A 131 -1.95 11.69 10.17
CA GLN A 131 -3.19 11.17 9.58
C GLN A 131 -4.35 11.10 10.58
N GLY A 132 -4.06 10.68 11.83
CA GLY A 132 -5.04 10.64 12.91
C GLY A 132 -5.52 12.04 13.32
N ASP A 133 -4.60 12.99 13.40
CA ASP A 133 -4.87 14.39 13.74
C ASP A 133 -5.66 15.06 12.61
N ASP A 134 -5.27 14.84 11.34
CA ASP A 134 -5.99 15.34 10.17
C ASP A 134 -7.40 14.78 10.10
N MET A 135 -7.59 13.50 10.42
CA MET A 135 -8.94 12.91 10.46
C MET A 135 -9.74 13.48 11.63
N THR A 136 -9.12 13.70 12.79
CA THR A 136 -9.79 14.32 13.93
C THR A 136 -10.25 15.74 13.59
N ARG A 137 -9.39 16.54 12.93
CA ARG A 137 -9.74 17.88 12.42
C ARG A 137 -10.87 17.83 11.39
N HIS A 138 -10.85 16.87 10.47
CA HIS A 138 -11.93 16.67 9.50
C HIS A 138 -13.27 16.40 10.18
N ILE A 139 -13.28 15.48 11.14
CA ILE A 139 -14.49 15.11 11.89
C ILE A 139 -15.00 16.29 12.72
N GLU A 140 -14.12 17.07 13.34
CA GLU A 140 -14.51 18.28 14.05
C GLU A 140 -15.13 19.32 13.11
N GLY A 141 -14.56 19.49 11.91
CA GLY A 141 -15.17 20.32 10.86
C GLY A 141 -16.57 19.85 10.46
N LEU A 142 -16.79 18.54 10.33
CA LEU A 142 -18.12 17.99 10.06
C LEU A 142 -19.11 18.25 11.21
N ARG A 143 -18.67 18.17 12.47
CA ARG A 143 -19.50 18.48 13.64
C ARG A 143 -19.92 19.95 13.63
N GLN A 144 -18.97 20.86 13.42
CA GLN A 144 -19.24 22.30 13.39
C GLN A 144 -20.18 22.68 12.24
N GLN A 145 -20.00 22.08 11.06
CA GLN A 145 -20.79 22.43 9.89
C GLN A 145 -22.21 21.82 9.89
N TYR A 146 -22.37 20.59 10.37
CA TYR A 146 -23.63 19.82 10.22
C TYR A 146 -24.27 19.37 11.53
N GLY A 147 -23.65 19.62 12.69
CA GLY A 147 -24.23 19.31 14.00
C GLY A 147 -24.25 17.83 14.38
N TYR A 148 -23.38 16.99 13.79
CA TYR A 148 -23.28 15.57 14.14
C TYR A 148 -22.78 15.36 15.59
N THR A 149 -23.33 14.36 16.28
CA THR A 149 -23.04 14.08 17.70
C THR A 149 -22.47 12.69 17.98
N ASN A 150 -22.35 11.85 16.95
CA ASN A 150 -21.79 10.51 17.08
C ASN A 150 -20.30 10.53 17.50
N VAL A 151 -19.88 9.42 18.08
CA VAL A 151 -18.57 9.23 18.67
C VAL A 151 -17.54 8.93 17.58
N PHE A 152 -16.42 9.65 17.64
CA PHE A 152 -15.24 9.35 16.85
C PHE A 152 -14.03 9.27 17.78
N ARG A 153 -13.22 8.23 17.63
CA ARG A 153 -11.99 8.04 18.40
C ARG A 153 -10.88 7.50 17.53
N VAL A 154 -9.66 7.99 17.74
CA VAL A 154 -8.46 7.42 17.13
C VAL A 154 -7.75 6.53 18.15
N VAL A 155 -7.30 5.36 17.71
CA VAL A 155 -6.46 4.43 18.50
C VAL A 155 -5.18 4.16 17.73
N GLU A 156 -4.04 4.44 18.37
CA GLU A 156 -2.71 4.17 17.82
C GLU A 156 -2.41 2.66 17.90
N ALA A 157 -2.15 2.05 16.75
CA ALA A 157 -1.67 0.68 16.63
C ALA A 157 -0.25 0.57 17.20
N GLY A 158 0.09 -0.57 17.80
CA GLY A 158 1.39 -0.81 18.44
C GLY A 158 1.44 -0.47 19.94
N SER A 159 0.44 0.23 20.49
CA SER A 159 0.32 0.35 21.95
C SER A 159 0.00 -1.01 22.59
N PRO A 160 0.61 -1.37 23.74
CA PRO A 160 0.31 -2.63 24.46
C PRO A 160 -1.18 -2.81 24.80
N THR A 161 -1.93 -1.71 24.85
CA THR A 161 -3.36 -1.71 25.19
C THR A 161 -4.29 -1.53 24.00
N ALA A 162 -3.76 -1.38 22.77
CA ALA A 162 -4.55 -1.07 21.58
C ALA A 162 -5.62 -2.14 21.31
N ALA A 163 -5.23 -3.43 21.30
CA ALA A 163 -6.14 -4.53 21.04
C ALA A 163 -7.26 -4.63 22.10
N LEU A 164 -6.92 -4.46 23.39
CA LEU A 164 -7.90 -4.46 24.48
C LEU A 164 -8.86 -3.27 24.39
N THR A 165 -8.34 -2.10 24.03
CA THR A 165 -9.14 -0.88 23.85
C THR A 165 -10.14 -1.10 22.73
N VAL A 166 -9.68 -1.53 21.55
CA VAL A 166 -10.56 -1.76 20.40
C VAL A 166 -11.59 -2.85 20.67
N LEU A 167 -11.22 -3.94 21.35
CA LEU A 167 -12.18 -4.97 21.74
C LEU A 167 -13.30 -4.43 22.64
N ARG A 168 -12.98 -3.52 23.58
CA ARG A 168 -13.99 -2.86 24.43
C ARG A 168 -14.90 -1.95 23.62
N GLU A 169 -14.34 -1.19 22.69
CA GLU A 169 -15.10 -0.30 21.81
C GLU A 169 -16.09 -1.09 20.91
N LEU A 170 -15.64 -2.19 20.31
CA LEU A 170 -16.48 -3.10 19.53
C LEU A 170 -17.61 -3.70 20.37
N LYS A 171 -17.31 -4.14 21.61
CA LYS A 171 -18.33 -4.66 22.55
C LYS A 171 -19.30 -3.59 23.04
N ALA A 172 -18.90 -2.32 23.03
CA ALA A 172 -19.77 -1.19 23.32
C ALA A 172 -20.66 -0.77 22.14
N GLY A 173 -20.64 -1.53 21.04
CA GLY A 173 -21.48 -1.27 19.86
C GLY A 173 -20.85 -0.32 18.83
N ARG A 174 -19.60 0.11 19.02
CA ARG A 174 -18.91 1.00 18.08
C ARG A 174 -18.28 0.21 16.95
N SER A 175 -18.22 0.80 15.76
CA SER A 175 -17.55 0.20 14.61
C SER A 175 -16.06 0.55 14.56
N LEU A 176 -15.26 -0.33 13.99
CA LEU A 176 -13.82 -0.11 13.76
C LEU A 176 -13.57 0.18 12.28
N ILE A 177 -12.67 1.10 11.98
CA ILE A 177 -12.10 1.33 10.65
C ILE A 177 -10.61 1.02 10.72
N VAL A 178 -10.12 0.21 9.78
CA VAL A 178 -8.73 -0.25 9.74
C VAL A 178 -8.22 -0.38 8.32
N TYR A 179 -6.97 0.03 8.11
CA TYR A 179 -6.22 -0.18 6.86
C TYR A 179 -5.48 -1.52 6.94
N VAL A 180 -5.94 -2.52 6.17
CA VAL A 180 -5.46 -3.91 6.32
C VAL A 180 -4.26 -4.25 5.43
N ASP A 181 -3.92 -3.38 4.48
CA ASP A 181 -2.74 -3.44 3.61
C ASP A 181 -1.48 -2.83 4.27
N GLY A 182 -1.58 -2.48 5.55
CA GLY A 182 -0.46 -2.07 6.38
C GLY A 182 0.12 -0.71 6.02
N SER A 183 1.15 -0.34 6.76
CA SER A 183 1.98 0.85 6.57
C SER A 183 3.44 0.49 6.91
N PRO A 184 4.45 1.28 6.49
CA PRO A 184 5.85 0.96 6.79
C PRO A 184 6.12 0.63 8.27
N GLU A 185 5.43 1.31 9.20
CA GLU A 185 5.60 1.12 10.64
C GLU A 185 4.99 -0.19 11.16
N SER A 186 4.14 -0.84 10.36
CA SER A 186 3.52 -2.13 10.70
C SER A 186 4.20 -3.32 10.01
N ALA A 187 5.35 -3.11 9.37
CA ALA A 187 6.10 -4.18 8.70
C ALA A 187 6.61 -5.22 9.71
N PRO A 188 6.74 -6.50 9.31
CA PRO A 188 7.31 -7.55 10.14
C PRO A 188 8.68 -7.16 10.71
N GLN A 189 8.86 -7.37 12.02
CA GLN A 189 10.13 -7.22 12.71
C GLN A 189 10.56 -8.57 13.30
N PRO A 190 11.87 -8.82 13.48
CA PRO A 190 12.36 -10.03 14.13
C PRO A 190 11.69 -10.25 15.49
N GLY A 191 11.19 -11.46 15.74
CA GLY A 191 10.48 -11.82 16.97
C GLY A 191 8.97 -11.54 16.96
N GLU A 192 8.43 -10.93 15.89
CA GLU A 192 6.98 -10.71 15.73
C GLU A 192 6.28 -11.75 14.86
N GLU A 193 6.96 -12.83 14.45
CA GLU A 193 6.49 -13.78 13.43
C GLU A 193 5.10 -14.34 13.75
N SER A 194 4.82 -14.58 15.03
CA SER A 194 3.53 -15.09 15.52
C SER A 194 2.35 -14.14 15.32
N GLN A 195 2.60 -12.85 15.06
CA GLN A 195 1.59 -11.80 14.84
C GLN A 195 1.13 -11.70 13.37
N TYR A 196 1.89 -12.32 12.47
CA TYR A 196 1.64 -12.29 11.03
C TYR A 196 1.09 -13.62 10.54
N LEU A 197 0.43 -13.57 9.40
CA LEU A 197 0.07 -14.73 8.61
C LEU A 197 0.36 -14.45 7.15
N SER A 198 0.53 -15.53 6.40
CA SER A 198 0.87 -15.50 4.99
C SER A 198 -0.40 -15.55 4.14
N VAL A 199 -0.60 -14.57 3.26
CA VAL A 199 -1.71 -14.55 2.29
C VAL A 199 -1.20 -14.35 0.87
N GLN A 200 -1.94 -14.86 -0.10
CA GLN A 200 -1.65 -14.67 -1.52
C GLN A 200 -2.10 -13.27 -1.97
N LEU A 201 -1.22 -12.55 -2.65
CA LEU A 201 -1.50 -11.31 -3.38
C LEU A 201 -0.81 -11.36 -4.75
N GLY A 202 -1.59 -11.60 -5.81
CA GLY A 202 -1.05 -11.77 -7.15
C GLY A 202 -0.11 -12.97 -7.24
N ASN A 203 1.10 -12.75 -7.75
CA ASN A 203 2.12 -13.80 -7.87
C ASN A 203 2.97 -14.00 -6.61
N ARG A 204 2.74 -13.21 -5.56
CA ARG A 204 3.54 -13.22 -4.34
C ARG A 204 2.70 -13.57 -3.12
N ARG A 205 3.39 -14.03 -2.08
CA ARG A 205 2.83 -14.12 -0.74
C ARG A 205 3.30 -12.92 0.06
N ILE A 206 2.40 -12.40 0.87
CA ILE A 206 2.67 -11.28 1.78
C ILE A 206 2.35 -11.68 3.21
N LEU A 207 3.10 -11.11 4.13
CA LEU A 207 2.89 -11.21 5.56
C LEU A 207 1.93 -10.11 5.99
N THR A 208 0.77 -10.47 6.55
CA THR A 208 -0.22 -9.51 7.04
C THR A 208 -0.56 -9.76 8.50
N ARG A 209 -0.84 -8.69 9.25
CA ARG A 209 -1.16 -8.79 10.69
C ARG A 209 -2.51 -9.46 10.90
N LYS A 210 -2.55 -10.51 11.72
CA LYS A 210 -3.79 -11.27 11.99
C LYS A 210 -4.73 -10.63 13.01
N GLY A 211 -4.32 -9.53 13.63
CA GLY A 211 -5.01 -8.89 14.76
C GLY A 211 -6.45 -8.48 14.46
N VAL A 212 -6.73 -8.01 13.24
CA VAL A 212 -8.10 -7.60 12.85
C VAL A 212 -9.08 -8.78 12.81
N ALA A 213 -8.65 -9.91 12.28
CA ALA A 213 -9.47 -11.12 12.25
C ALA A 213 -9.63 -11.72 13.66
N TYR A 214 -8.59 -11.64 14.49
CA TYR A 214 -8.70 -12.00 15.91
C TYR A 214 -9.77 -11.16 16.62
N LEU A 215 -9.75 -9.83 16.43
CA LEU A 215 -10.72 -8.92 17.02
C LEU A 215 -12.15 -9.23 16.57
N SER A 216 -12.33 -9.52 15.28
CA SER A 216 -13.61 -9.96 14.72
C SER A 216 -14.13 -11.21 15.43
N HIS A 217 -13.30 -12.25 15.54
CA HIS A 217 -13.67 -13.50 16.20
C HIS A 217 -13.98 -13.30 17.69
N ALA A 218 -13.15 -12.53 18.39
CA ALA A 218 -13.29 -12.29 19.83
C ALA A 218 -14.50 -11.41 20.19
N ALA A 219 -14.84 -10.44 19.34
CA ALA A 219 -16.01 -9.57 19.54
C ALA A 219 -17.30 -10.15 18.94
N GLY A 220 -17.21 -11.15 18.06
CA GLY A 220 -18.36 -11.70 17.33
C GLY A 220 -18.92 -10.74 16.27
N VAL A 221 -18.10 -9.81 15.78
CA VAL A 221 -18.48 -8.78 14.80
C VAL A 221 -17.93 -9.13 13.41
N PRO A 222 -18.66 -8.84 12.32
CA PRO A 222 -18.19 -9.12 10.97
C PRO A 222 -17.01 -8.22 10.56
N LEU A 223 -16.12 -8.74 9.72
CA LEU A 223 -15.27 -7.92 8.86
C LEU A 223 -16.06 -7.53 7.62
N VAL A 224 -16.02 -6.26 7.23
CA VAL A 224 -16.64 -5.75 6.01
C VAL A 224 -15.52 -5.17 5.14
N PRO A 225 -15.09 -5.86 4.07
CA PRO A 225 -14.15 -5.29 3.13
C PRO A 225 -14.81 -4.11 2.41
N VAL A 226 -14.15 -2.96 2.40
CA VAL A 226 -14.60 -1.76 1.71
C VAL A 226 -13.48 -1.28 0.81
N VAL A 227 -13.72 -1.30 -0.49
CA VAL A 227 -12.74 -0.87 -1.48
C VAL A 227 -13.12 0.51 -1.98
N SER A 228 -12.22 1.47 -1.82
CA SER A 228 -12.35 2.82 -2.38
C SER A 228 -11.61 2.90 -3.71
N TYR A 229 -12.22 3.52 -4.71
CA TYR A 229 -11.58 3.80 -5.99
C TYR A 229 -12.25 5.01 -6.65
N ARG A 230 -11.53 5.62 -7.58
CA ARG A 230 -12.00 6.72 -8.41
C ARG A 230 -12.25 6.22 -9.82
N GLU A 231 -13.42 6.53 -10.36
CA GLU A 231 -13.74 6.27 -11.77
C GLU A 231 -13.03 7.30 -12.69
N PRO A 232 -12.91 7.03 -14.00
CA PRO A 232 -12.30 7.98 -14.95
C PRO A 232 -12.96 9.37 -14.96
N ASP A 233 -14.24 9.48 -14.59
CA ASP A 233 -14.96 10.77 -14.48
C ASP A 233 -14.70 11.52 -13.15
N LEU A 234 -13.70 11.07 -12.41
CA LEU A 234 -13.28 11.54 -11.09
C LEU A 234 -14.28 11.29 -9.96
N THR A 235 -15.32 10.48 -10.17
CA THR A 235 -16.25 10.12 -9.10
C THR A 235 -15.61 9.15 -8.13
N ASN A 236 -15.62 9.50 -6.83
CA ASN A 236 -15.22 8.59 -5.76
C ASN A 236 -16.29 7.52 -5.54
N VAL A 237 -15.87 6.27 -5.42
CA VAL A 237 -16.73 5.13 -5.17
C VAL A 237 -16.26 4.40 -3.92
N LEU A 238 -17.17 4.15 -2.99
CA LEU A 238 -16.95 3.17 -1.91
C LEU A 238 -17.77 1.93 -2.23
N ARG A 239 -17.08 0.81 -2.43
CA ARG A 239 -17.72 -0.48 -2.68
C ARG A 239 -17.63 -1.39 -1.47
N PHE A 240 -18.78 -1.64 -0.85
CA PHE A 240 -18.94 -2.56 0.26
C PHE A 240 -19.03 -4.00 -0.27
N GLN A 241 -18.14 -4.87 0.20
CA GLN A 241 -18.13 -6.28 -0.16
C GLN A 241 -18.95 -7.11 0.83
N ARG A 242 -19.14 -8.38 0.52
CA ARG A 242 -19.81 -9.34 1.41
C ARG A 242 -19.06 -9.40 2.75
N ALA A 243 -19.81 -9.28 3.83
CA ALA A 243 -19.27 -9.38 5.18
C ALA A 243 -18.72 -10.79 5.45
N ILE A 244 -17.52 -10.86 6.03
CA ILE A 244 -16.88 -12.08 6.53
C ILE A 244 -17.28 -12.21 7.99
N ARG A 245 -18.10 -13.21 8.30
CA ARG A 245 -18.65 -13.40 9.65
C ARG A 245 -17.84 -14.46 10.40
N PRO A 246 -17.47 -14.23 11.66
CA PRO A 246 -16.86 -15.28 12.47
C PRO A 246 -17.87 -16.39 12.72
N ILE A 247 -17.43 -17.63 12.58
CA ILE A 247 -18.24 -18.81 12.90
C ILE A 247 -18.10 -19.07 14.40
N LYS A 248 -19.23 -19.14 15.12
CA LYS A 248 -19.20 -19.44 16.55
C LYS A 248 -18.58 -20.83 16.76
N LYS A 249 -17.54 -20.90 17.61
CA LYS A 249 -16.78 -22.13 17.96
C LYS A 249 -15.88 -22.69 16.83
N SER A 250 -15.59 -21.94 15.77
CA SER A 250 -14.55 -22.36 14.82
C SER A 250 -13.15 -22.25 15.43
N ASP A 251 -12.18 -22.94 14.81
CA ASP A 251 -10.78 -22.68 15.11
C ASP A 251 -10.42 -21.24 14.76
N ARG A 252 -9.82 -20.54 15.72
CA ARG A 252 -9.54 -19.11 15.61
C ARG A 252 -8.45 -18.81 14.59
N GLU A 253 -7.40 -19.63 14.54
CA GLU A 253 -6.27 -19.40 13.63
C GLU A 253 -6.69 -19.68 12.18
N MET A 254 -7.47 -20.74 11.96
CA MET A 254 -8.10 -21.05 10.68
C MET A 254 -9.00 -19.90 10.22
N TYR A 255 -9.88 -19.38 11.10
CA TYR A 255 -10.69 -18.21 10.79
C TYR A 255 -9.82 -16.99 10.42
N CYS A 256 -8.76 -16.72 11.19
CA CYS A 256 -7.85 -15.60 10.90
C CYS A 256 -7.24 -15.73 9.51
N HIS A 257 -6.74 -16.92 9.15
CA HIS A 257 -6.15 -17.16 7.84
C HIS A 257 -7.17 -16.98 6.70
N GLU A 258 -8.34 -17.61 6.80
CA GLU A 258 -9.39 -17.51 5.77
C GLU A 258 -9.95 -16.09 5.63
N ALA A 259 -10.15 -15.39 6.76
CA ALA A 259 -10.68 -14.04 6.75
C ALA A 259 -9.69 -13.06 6.14
N MET A 260 -8.40 -13.17 6.49
CA MET A 260 -7.37 -12.32 5.90
C MET A 260 -7.17 -12.61 4.41
N GLN A 261 -7.19 -13.88 3.97
CA GLN A 261 -7.13 -14.19 2.54
C GLN A 261 -8.31 -13.56 1.78
N GLN A 262 -9.54 -13.69 2.31
CA GLN A 262 -10.72 -13.06 1.70
C GLN A 262 -10.65 -11.53 1.63
N LEU A 263 -9.97 -10.88 2.59
CA LEU A 263 -9.72 -9.44 2.52
C LEU A 263 -8.78 -9.09 1.35
N TYR A 264 -7.71 -9.85 1.12
CA TYR A 264 -6.82 -9.56 -0.01
C TYR A 264 -7.43 -9.96 -1.36
N ASP A 265 -8.21 -11.04 -1.40
CA ASP A 265 -9.01 -11.42 -2.58
C ASP A 265 -10.03 -10.33 -2.94
N ALA A 266 -10.58 -9.62 -1.95
CA ALA A 266 -11.48 -8.50 -2.18
C ALA A 266 -10.79 -7.26 -2.78
N LEU A 267 -9.52 -7.01 -2.45
CA LEU A 267 -8.72 -5.93 -3.03
C LEU A 267 -8.29 -6.25 -4.47
N TRP A 268 -7.88 -7.49 -4.72
CA TRP A 268 -7.13 -7.89 -5.91
C TRP A 268 -7.75 -7.46 -7.25
N PRO A 269 -9.05 -7.66 -7.53
CA PRO A 269 -9.64 -7.22 -8.79
C PRO A 269 -9.59 -5.70 -9.02
N TYR A 270 -9.60 -4.91 -7.95
CA TYR A 270 -9.51 -3.45 -8.05
C TYR A 270 -8.07 -3.00 -8.18
N LEU A 271 -7.13 -3.68 -7.53
CA LEU A 271 -5.71 -3.40 -7.73
C LEU A 271 -5.30 -3.64 -9.19
N LEU A 272 -5.79 -4.71 -9.81
CA LEU A 272 -5.53 -4.98 -11.23
C LEU A 272 -6.20 -3.95 -12.16
N ARG A 273 -7.37 -3.43 -11.78
CA ARG A 273 -8.14 -2.49 -12.61
C ARG A 273 -7.68 -1.04 -12.45
N TYR A 274 -7.23 -0.68 -11.26
CA TYR A 274 -6.83 0.68 -10.87
C TYR A 274 -5.47 0.67 -10.15
N PRO A 275 -4.42 0.08 -10.76
CA PRO A 275 -3.11 -0.02 -10.11
C PRO A 275 -2.54 1.35 -9.75
N GLU A 276 -2.89 2.39 -10.50
CA GLU A 276 -2.45 3.77 -10.30
C GLU A 276 -3.00 4.43 -9.04
N GLN A 277 -3.96 3.80 -8.36
CA GLN A 277 -4.65 4.39 -7.20
C GLN A 277 -4.21 3.80 -5.88
N TRP A 278 -3.34 2.80 -5.88
CA TRP A 278 -2.91 2.12 -4.66
C TRP A 278 -1.58 2.67 -4.17
N SER A 279 -1.56 3.36 -3.04
CA SER A 279 -0.30 3.87 -2.48
C SER A 279 0.55 2.76 -1.83
N GLY A 280 0.00 1.55 -1.68
CA GLY A 280 0.73 0.40 -1.12
C GLY A 280 1.96 -0.01 -1.94
N TRP A 281 2.05 0.39 -3.21
CA TRP A 281 3.25 0.20 -4.03
C TRP A 281 4.52 0.81 -3.42
N ASN A 282 4.39 1.80 -2.55
CA ASN A 282 5.53 2.46 -1.93
C ASN A 282 6.19 1.61 -0.82
N HIS A 283 5.48 0.63 -0.26
CA HIS A 283 5.94 -0.11 0.92
C HIS A 283 5.64 -1.61 0.91
N ILE A 284 4.98 -2.14 -0.13
CA ILE A 284 4.61 -3.56 -0.18
C ILE A 284 5.81 -4.50 -0.08
N HIS A 285 6.99 -4.11 -0.58
CA HIS A 285 8.23 -4.88 -0.44
C HIS A 285 8.56 -5.29 1.00
N SER A 286 8.25 -4.44 1.99
CA SER A 286 8.50 -4.73 3.40
C SER A 286 7.60 -5.85 3.95
N PHE A 287 6.56 -6.23 3.22
CA PHE A 287 5.61 -7.27 3.58
C PHE A 287 5.72 -8.52 2.70
N LEU A 288 6.47 -8.47 1.60
CA LEU A 288 6.63 -9.63 0.73
C LEU A 288 7.41 -10.73 1.46
N GLU A 289 6.97 -11.98 1.29
CA GLU A 289 7.79 -13.09 1.69
C GLU A 289 9.08 -13.13 0.84
N PRO A 290 10.24 -13.42 1.45
CA PRO A 290 11.49 -13.54 0.74
C PRO A 290 11.39 -14.61 -0.35
N GLU A 291 11.87 -14.29 -1.55
CA GLU A 291 12.10 -15.33 -2.55
C GLU A 291 13.39 -16.07 -2.23
N LYS A 292 13.38 -17.39 -2.46
CA LYS A 292 14.64 -18.14 -2.47
C LYS A 292 15.40 -17.80 -3.75
N PRO A 293 16.72 -17.55 -3.66
CA PRO A 293 17.57 -17.50 -4.84
C PRO A 293 17.33 -18.75 -5.67
N ARG A 294 17.07 -18.59 -6.97
CA ARG A 294 17.12 -19.73 -7.88
C ARG A 294 18.59 -19.92 -8.18
N SER A 295 19.13 -21.09 -7.85
CA SER A 295 20.50 -21.44 -8.26
C SER A 295 20.53 -21.43 -9.80
N GLY A 296 21.20 -20.43 -10.38
CA GLY A 296 21.47 -20.43 -11.82
C GLY A 296 22.31 -21.66 -12.17
N LEU A 297 21.90 -22.39 -13.21
CA LEU A 297 22.81 -23.36 -13.85
C LEU A 297 23.93 -22.55 -14.49
N GLY A 298 25.18 -22.79 -14.07
CA GLY A 298 26.36 -22.09 -14.57
C GLY A 298 26.36 -21.99 -16.09
N ARG A 299 26.05 -20.81 -16.61
CA ARG A 299 26.06 -20.53 -18.04
C ARG A 299 27.46 -20.08 -18.40
N GLN A 300 28.03 -20.72 -19.41
CA GLN A 300 29.26 -20.26 -20.02
C GLN A 300 28.94 -19.01 -20.85
N LEU A 301 29.35 -17.84 -20.36
CA LEU A 301 29.10 -16.56 -21.01
C LEU A 301 30.07 -16.38 -22.17
N THR A 302 29.54 -16.28 -23.38
CA THR A 302 30.36 -15.98 -24.58
C THR A 302 30.58 -14.47 -24.76
N LYS A 303 29.66 -13.64 -24.25
CA LYS A 303 29.81 -12.19 -24.15
C LYS A 303 28.95 -11.69 -22.98
N PRO A 304 29.54 -11.34 -21.83
CA PRO A 304 28.77 -10.92 -20.66
C PRO A 304 28.00 -9.63 -20.94
N ALA A 305 26.72 -9.61 -20.57
CA ALA A 305 25.88 -8.42 -20.62
C ALA A 305 25.34 -8.07 -19.22
N PHE A 306 25.14 -6.78 -18.96
CA PHE A 306 24.54 -6.33 -17.71
C PHE A 306 23.06 -6.73 -17.67
N ASN A 307 22.65 -7.42 -16.61
CA ASN A 307 21.27 -7.82 -16.37
C ASN A 307 20.41 -6.64 -15.90
N ALA A 308 20.16 -5.71 -16.83
CA ALA A 308 19.31 -4.55 -16.59
C ALA A 308 17.85 -4.92 -16.26
N ASP A 309 17.46 -6.18 -16.49
CA ASP A 309 16.16 -6.69 -16.08
C ASP A 309 16.08 -6.92 -14.57
N ARG A 310 17.07 -7.59 -13.99
CA ARG A 310 17.09 -7.84 -12.54
C ARG A 310 17.66 -6.68 -11.75
N TYR A 311 18.66 -6.00 -12.29
CA TYR A 311 19.45 -5.02 -11.54
C TYR A 311 19.25 -3.58 -12.01
N ALA A 312 19.23 -2.65 -11.05
CA ALA A 312 19.27 -1.22 -11.27
C ALA A 312 20.56 -0.64 -10.72
N LEU A 313 21.16 0.32 -11.43
CA LEU A 313 22.21 1.18 -10.90
C LEU A 313 21.56 2.47 -10.39
N CYS A 314 21.81 2.81 -9.13
CA CYS A 314 21.28 4.01 -8.50
C CYS A 314 22.42 4.79 -7.85
N ASP A 315 22.44 6.11 -8.01
CA ASP A 315 23.36 6.97 -7.27
C ASP A 315 22.78 7.30 -5.89
N MET A 316 23.54 7.04 -4.82
CA MET A 316 23.28 7.53 -3.47
C MET A 316 24.35 8.55 -3.08
N GLU A 317 24.08 9.38 -2.06
CA GLU A 317 24.97 10.50 -1.68
C GLU A 317 26.40 10.08 -1.28
N GLN A 318 26.61 8.81 -0.90
CA GLN A 318 27.89 8.31 -0.38
C GLN A 318 28.60 7.36 -1.34
N ALA A 319 27.86 6.55 -2.09
CA ALA A 319 28.38 5.58 -3.05
C ALA A 319 27.30 5.20 -4.07
N PRO A 320 27.67 4.80 -5.29
CA PRO A 320 26.73 4.15 -6.18
C PRO A 320 26.31 2.78 -5.63
N ILE A 321 25.08 2.38 -5.95
CA ILE A 321 24.55 1.09 -5.51
C ILE A 321 24.01 0.28 -6.69
N LEU A 322 24.11 -1.03 -6.52
CA LEU A 322 23.44 -2.02 -7.35
C LEU A 322 22.20 -2.53 -6.58
N PHE A 323 21.01 -2.33 -7.13
CA PHE A 323 19.76 -2.77 -6.54
C PHE A 323 19.19 -3.99 -7.28
N ASP A 324 19.06 -5.11 -6.57
CA ASP A 324 18.37 -6.31 -7.03
C ASP A 324 16.86 -6.13 -6.91
N ARG A 325 16.17 -5.91 -8.03
CA ARG A 325 14.71 -5.71 -8.06
C ARG A 325 13.92 -6.95 -7.65
N ARG A 326 14.51 -8.15 -7.73
CA ARG A 326 13.82 -9.40 -7.41
C ARG A 326 13.87 -9.68 -5.91
N LEU A 327 15.05 -9.49 -5.32
CA LEU A 327 15.30 -9.80 -3.91
C LEU A 327 15.20 -8.58 -2.98
N TYR A 328 15.05 -7.37 -3.53
CA TYR A 328 15.09 -6.10 -2.79
C TYR A 328 16.39 -5.92 -1.98
N GLN A 329 17.50 -6.40 -2.54
CA GLN A 329 18.83 -6.28 -1.94
C GLN A 329 19.59 -5.13 -2.59
N THR A 330 20.33 -4.37 -1.77
CA THR A 330 21.21 -3.29 -2.21
C THR A 330 22.65 -3.68 -1.94
N TYR A 331 23.51 -3.52 -2.93
CA TYR A 331 24.96 -3.71 -2.81
C TYR A 331 25.63 -2.37 -3.06
N GLU A 332 26.46 -1.92 -2.12
CA GLU A 332 27.35 -0.80 -2.38
C GLU A 332 28.42 -1.23 -3.39
N ILE A 333 28.63 -0.44 -4.42
CA ILE A 333 29.63 -0.70 -5.46
C ILE A 333 30.57 0.50 -5.60
N THR A 334 31.74 0.29 -6.19
CA THR A 334 32.65 1.37 -6.52
C THR A 334 32.17 2.14 -7.76
N ASP A 335 32.60 3.39 -7.92
CA ASP A 335 32.37 4.16 -9.16
C ASP A 335 32.93 3.41 -10.38
N ASP A 336 34.12 2.81 -10.25
CA ASP A 336 34.75 2.02 -11.33
C ASP A 336 33.87 0.84 -11.76
N LEU A 337 33.29 0.10 -10.81
CA LEU A 337 32.39 -1.01 -11.13
C LEU A 337 31.08 -0.51 -11.76
N ARG A 338 30.50 0.59 -11.28
CA ARG A 338 29.32 1.20 -11.92
C ARG A 338 29.62 1.56 -13.37
N ASP A 339 30.72 2.26 -13.60
CA ASP A 339 31.08 2.77 -14.91
C ASP A 339 31.41 1.62 -15.89
N LEU A 340 32.04 0.55 -15.40
CA LEU A 340 32.22 -0.70 -16.13
C LEU A 340 30.89 -1.33 -16.54
N LEU A 341 29.94 -1.48 -15.60
CA LEU A 341 28.63 -2.09 -15.86
C LEU A 341 27.81 -1.28 -16.89
N LEU A 342 27.95 0.04 -16.90
CA LEU A 342 27.33 0.91 -17.91
C LEU A 342 27.99 0.81 -19.29
N ASN A 343 29.24 0.38 -19.36
CA ASN A 343 30.07 0.42 -20.57
C ASN A 343 30.63 -0.95 -20.99
N LEU A 344 30.01 -2.07 -20.57
CA LEU A 344 30.49 -3.44 -20.86
C LEU A 344 30.76 -3.71 -22.34
N ASN A 345 30.03 -3.06 -23.25
CA ASN A 345 30.21 -3.21 -24.70
C ASN A 345 31.54 -2.64 -25.22
N ASN A 346 32.22 -1.81 -24.44
CA ASN A 346 33.46 -1.14 -24.80
C ASN A 346 34.71 -1.85 -24.27
N VAL A 347 34.54 -2.97 -23.54
CA VAL A 347 35.62 -3.70 -22.88
C VAL A 347 35.87 -5.03 -23.60
N GLU A 348 37.15 -5.37 -23.82
CA GLU A 348 37.55 -6.62 -24.48
C GLU A 348 37.31 -7.85 -23.60
N SER A 349 37.60 -7.76 -22.31
CA SER A 349 37.35 -8.81 -21.32
C SER A 349 36.99 -8.21 -19.96
N VAL A 350 35.74 -8.42 -19.53
CA VAL A 350 35.26 -7.99 -18.20
C VAL A 350 36.05 -8.68 -17.10
N GLU A 351 36.33 -9.98 -17.26
CA GLU A 351 37.14 -10.80 -16.33
C GLU A 351 38.54 -10.20 -16.10
N ASN A 352 39.17 -9.65 -17.15
CA ASN A 352 40.48 -9.01 -17.01
C ASN A 352 40.42 -7.67 -16.25
N GLU A 353 39.32 -6.91 -16.38
CA GLU A 353 39.15 -5.63 -15.69
C GLU A 353 38.85 -5.80 -14.20
N VAL A 354 38.03 -6.79 -13.83
CA VAL A 354 37.57 -6.98 -12.43
C VAL A 354 38.30 -8.09 -11.67
N GLY A 355 39.02 -8.96 -12.37
CA GLY A 355 39.61 -10.18 -11.83
C GLY A 355 38.62 -11.34 -11.73
N GLN A 356 39.14 -12.58 -11.72
CA GLN A 356 38.35 -13.81 -11.74
C GLN A 356 37.33 -13.89 -10.59
N ASP A 357 37.76 -13.61 -9.35
CA ASP A 357 36.90 -13.77 -8.17
C ASP A 357 35.64 -12.88 -8.24
N LEU A 358 35.80 -11.60 -8.61
CA LEU A 358 34.68 -10.67 -8.75
C LEU A 358 33.85 -10.99 -10.00
N PHE A 359 34.48 -11.44 -11.09
CA PHE A 359 33.74 -11.89 -12.27
C PHE A 359 32.82 -13.07 -11.95
N ASP A 360 33.34 -14.07 -11.24
CA ASP A 360 32.57 -15.24 -10.82
C ASP A 360 31.41 -14.84 -9.88
N GLU A 361 31.64 -13.91 -8.95
CA GLU A 361 30.58 -13.36 -8.09
C GLU A 361 29.49 -12.64 -8.90
N LEU A 362 29.86 -11.79 -9.86
CA LEU A 362 28.92 -11.09 -10.73
C LEU A 362 28.09 -12.05 -11.59
N VAL A 363 28.67 -13.17 -12.02
CA VAL A 363 27.96 -14.23 -12.75
C VAL A 363 27.07 -15.05 -11.81
N GLU A 364 27.54 -15.42 -10.62
CA GLU A 364 26.78 -16.17 -9.61
C GLU A 364 25.53 -15.40 -9.17
N LEU A 365 25.68 -14.09 -8.97
CA LEU A 365 24.57 -13.20 -8.64
C LEU A 365 23.64 -12.94 -9.84
N GLU A 366 24.00 -13.34 -11.06
CA GLU A 366 23.32 -13.02 -12.32
C GLU A 366 23.31 -11.51 -12.63
N VAL A 367 24.30 -10.75 -12.13
CA VAL A 367 24.55 -9.36 -12.54
C VAL A 367 25.01 -9.33 -13.99
N LEU A 368 25.83 -10.31 -14.37
CA LEU A 368 26.23 -10.61 -15.74
C LEU A 368 25.57 -11.91 -16.22
N TYR A 369 25.14 -11.95 -17.48
CA TYR A 369 24.48 -13.11 -18.09
C TYR A 369 24.78 -13.28 -19.58
#